data_AF-A0A7W0JL37-F1
#
_entry.id   AF-A0A7W0JL37-F1
#
_cell.length_a   1.000
_cell.length_b   1.000
_cell.length_c   1.000
_cell.angle_alpha   90.00
_cell.angle_beta   90.00
_cell.angle_gamma   90.00
#
_symmetry.space_group_name_H-M   'P 1'
#
loop_
_entity.id
_entity.type
_entity.pdbx_description
1 polymer ?
#
loop_
_entity_poly.entity_id
_entity_poly.type
_entity_poly.pdbx_seq_one_letter_code
_entity_poly.pdbx_strand_id
1 'polypeptide(L)' 'MGDPTEKPKELAAEAERGRSARTPALAISGVALAILALFLAIGGIALAVYLLA' A
#
# COMPACT_ATOMS: atom_id res chain seq x y z
N MET A 1 -15.79 1.96 -34.37
CA MET A 1 -16.06 1.25 -33.10
C MET A 1 -14.86 0.34 -32.89
N GLY A 2 -13.94 0.69 -31.97
CA GLY A 2 -12.69 -0.07 -31.77
C GLY A 2 -12.94 -1.43 -31.16
N ASP A 3 -12.18 -2.43 -31.60
CA ASP A 3 -12.32 -3.82 -31.17
C ASP A 3 -12.08 -3.92 -29.65
N PRO A 4 -13.01 -4.50 -28.86
CA PRO A 4 -12.87 -4.62 -27.40
C PRO A 4 -11.65 -5.44 -26.97
N THR A 5 -11.02 -6.17 -27.89
CA THR A 5 -9.78 -6.92 -27.64
C THR A 5 -8.50 -6.06 -27.64
N GLU A 6 -8.53 -4.84 -28.18
CA GLU A 6 -7.37 -3.92 -28.17
C GLU A 6 -7.14 -3.31 -26.78
N LYS A 7 -8.21 -2.97 -26.05
CA LYS A 7 -8.17 -2.37 -24.71
C LYS A 7 -7.39 -3.21 -23.66
N PRO A 8 -7.62 -4.52 -23.52
CA PRO A 8 -6.86 -5.33 -22.56
C PRO A 8 -5.37 -5.43 -22.92
N LYS A 9 -5.01 -5.37 -24.21
CA LYS A 9 -3.62 -5.36 -24.67
C LYS A 9 -2.91 -4.05 -24.32
N GLU A 10 -3.61 -2.93 -24.46
CA GLU A 10 -3.12 -1.62 -24.06
C GLU A 10 -2.92 -1.52 -22.54
N LEU A 11 -3.86 -2.04 -21.73
CA LEU A 11 -3.72 -2.10 -20.27
C LEU A 11 -2.52 -2.96 -19.82
N ALA A 12 -2.30 -4.10 -20.48
CA ALA A 12 -1.14 -4.95 -20.18
C ALA A 12 0.19 -4.23 -20.48
N ALA A 13 0.26 -3.54 -21.61
CA ALA A 13 1.44 -2.76 -22.00
C ALA A 13 1.67 -1.51 -21.11
N GLU A 14 0.61 -0.94 -20.52
CA GLU A 14 0.71 0.18 -19.57
C GLU A 14 1.11 -0.27 -18.16
N ALA A 15 0.64 -1.45 -17.74
CA ALA A 15 1.08 -2.10 -16.50
C ALA A 15 2.55 -2.52 -16.56
N GLU A 16 3.01 -3.05 -17.70
CA GLU A 16 4.42 -3.43 -17.95
C GLU A 16 5.37 -2.22 -17.95
N ARG A 17 4.88 -1.05 -18.37
CA ARG A 17 5.60 0.24 -18.26
C ARG A 17 5.72 0.76 -16.83
N GLY A 18 5.18 0.05 -15.83
CA GLY A 18 5.36 0.31 -14.40
C GLY A 18 4.73 1.62 -13.90
N ARG A 19 3.92 2.30 -14.73
CA ARG A 19 3.45 3.68 -14.49
C ARG A 19 1.96 3.73 -14.15
N SER A 20 1.49 2.83 -13.28
CA SER A 20 0.16 2.98 -12.70
C SER A 20 0.22 4.01 -11.58
N ALA A 21 -0.55 5.10 -11.69
CA ALA A 21 -0.66 6.13 -10.65
C ALA A 21 -1.23 5.59 -9.33
N ARG A 22 -1.89 4.42 -9.34
CA ARG A 22 -2.49 3.79 -8.15
C ARG A 22 -1.50 2.92 -7.36
N THR A 23 -0.53 2.32 -8.03
CA THR A 23 0.50 1.48 -7.39
C THR A 23 1.35 2.23 -6.36
N PRO A 24 1.81 3.48 -6.58
CA PRO A 24 2.54 4.23 -5.56
C PRO A 24 1.65 4.64 -4.39
N ALA A 25 0.37 4.98 -4.63
CA ALA A 25 -0.57 5.31 -3.56
C ALA A 25 -0.83 4.10 -2.63
N LEU A 26 -0.98 2.90 -3.22
CA LEU A 26 -1.12 1.66 -2.45
C LEU A 26 0.14 1.36 -1.64
N ALA A 27 1.33 1.51 -2.24
CA ALA A 27 2.60 1.33 -1.53
C ALA A 27 2.75 2.30 -0.35
N ILE A 28 2.46 3.59 -0.56
CA ILE A 28 2.50 4.62 0.50
C ILE A 28 1.51 4.28 1.62
N SER A 29 0.28 3.88 1.26
CA SER A 29 -0.74 3.52 2.25
C SER A 29 -0.34 2.29 3.08
N GLY A 30 0.24 1.27 2.45
CA GLY A 30 0.75 0.08 3.14
C GLY A 30 1.88 0.41 4.11
N VAL A 31 2.85 1.23 3.69
CA VAL A 31 3.96 1.67 4.54
C VAL A 31 3.44 2.51 5.71
N ALA A 32 2.50 3.43 5.47
CA ALA A 32 1.90 4.24 6.53
C ALA A 32 1.18 3.37 7.58
N LEU A 33 0.43 2.35 7.16
CA LEU A 33 -0.22 1.39 8.06
C LEU A 33 0.80 0.58 8.87
N ALA A 34 1.88 0.12 8.25
CA ALA A 34 2.94 -0.60 8.95
C ALA A 34 3.63 0.25 10.02
N ILE A 35 3.92 1.52 9.71
CA ILE A 35 4.49 2.48 10.66
C ILE A 35 3.53 2.72 11.81
N LEU A 36 2.25 2.97 11.53
CA LEU A 36 1.23 3.17 12.56
C LEU A 36 1.14 1.96 13.51
N ALA A 37 1.12 0.75 12.96
CA ALA A 37 1.10 -0.48 13.74
C ALA A 37 2.34 -0.61 14.65
N LEU A 38 3.51 -0.25 14.14
CA LEU A 38 4.75 -0.24 14.93
C LEU A 38 4.67 0.74 16.11
N PHE A 39 4.19 1.96 15.88
CA PHE A 39 4.01 2.95 16.95
C PHE A 39 3.02 2.48 18.02
N LEU A 40 1.89 1.89 17.60
CA LEU A 40 0.91 1.34 18.54
C LEU A 40 1.49 0.16 19.34
N ALA A 41 2.28 -0.70 18.72
CA ALA A 41 2.94 -1.80 19.41
C ALA A 41 3.93 -1.30 20.47
N ILE A 42 4.82 -0.38 20.09
CA ILE A 42 5.82 0.21 21.01
C ILE A 42 5.12 0.94 22.15
N GLY A 43 4.15 1.81 21.83
CA GLY A 43 3.40 2.56 22.82
C GLY A 43 2.59 1.66 23.75
N GLY A 44 1.95 0.63 23.21
CA GLY A 44 1.21 -0.36 24.00
C GLY A 44 2.11 -1.15 24.95
N ILE A 45 3.29 -1.59 24.49
CA ILE A 45 4.28 -2.26 25.35
C ILE A 45 4.77 -1.31 26.44
N ALA A 46 5.15 -0.09 26.10
CA ALA A 46 5.62 0.89 27.07
C ALA A 46 4.56 1.21 28.12
N LEU A 47 3.30 1.38 27.71
CA LEU A 47 2.18 1.59 28.62
C LEU A 47 1.95 0.36 29.52
N ALA A 48 1.99 -0.85 28.95
CA ALA A 48 1.85 -2.08 29.74
C ALA A 48 2.97 -2.19 30.79
N VAL A 49 4.22 -1.92 30.41
CA VAL A 49 5.35 -1.88 31.36
C VAL A 49 5.11 -0.85 32.45
N TYR A 50 4.70 0.37 32.10
CA TYR A 50 4.40 1.42 33.09
C TYR A 50 3.29 1.03 34.07
N LEU A 51 2.27 0.30 33.61
CA LEU A 51 1.15 -0.13 34.47
C LEU A 51 1.49 -1.36 35.33
N LEU A 52 2.43 -2.20 34.89
CA LEU A 52 2.79 -3.45 35.57
C LEU A 52 4.07 -3.34 36.44
N ALA A 53 4.90 -2.32 36.24
CA ALA A 53 6.09 -2.03 37.02
C ALA A 53 5.77 -1.10 38.20
#